data_AF-A0A380EQ53-F1
#
_entry.id   AF-A0A380EQ53-F1
#
_cell.length_a   1.000
_cell.length_b   1.000
_cell.length_c   1.000
_cell.angle_alpha   90.00
_cell.angle_beta   90.00
_cell.angle_gamma   90.00
#
_symmetry.space_group_name_H-M   'P 1'
#
loop_
_entity.id
_entity.type
_entity.pdbx_description
1 polymer ?
#
loop_
_entity_poly.entity_id
_entity_poly.type
_entity_poly.pdbx_seq_one_letter_code
_entity_poly.pdbx_strand_id
1 'polypeptide(L)'
;MRSNILELNEQGIKDVVEQQFEVAKQIIAKGLVPIIEPEVNINAKDKAEIEKVLKAELKKGLDSLNADQLVMLKLTIPTEPNLYKELAEHPNVVRVVVLSGGYSREKANELLKDNAELIASFSRALASDLRADQSKEEFDKALGDAVESIYDASVNKN
;
A
#
# COMPACT_ATOMS: atom_id res chain seq x y z
N MET A 1 0.21 -1.80 -10.77
CA MET A 1 0.19 -0.57 -11.61
C MET A 1 0.03 0.62 -10.68
N ARG A 2 0.73 1.74 -10.90
CA ARG A 2 0.78 2.86 -9.94
C ARG A 2 0.16 4.13 -10.52
N SER A 3 -0.73 4.76 -9.76
CA SER A 3 -1.20 6.14 -9.95
C SER A 3 -0.86 6.97 -8.71
N ASN A 4 -1.07 8.28 -8.75
CA ASN A 4 -0.69 9.20 -7.67
C ASN A 4 -1.75 10.30 -7.47
N ILE A 5 -2.12 10.54 -6.22
CA ILE A 5 -3.14 11.50 -5.78
C ILE A 5 -2.41 12.57 -4.94
N LEU A 6 -2.48 13.82 -5.41
CA LEU A 6 -1.69 14.92 -4.84
C LEU A 6 -2.51 15.86 -3.94
N GLU A 7 -3.83 15.91 -4.14
CA GLU A 7 -4.70 16.86 -3.47
C GLU A 7 -6.13 16.31 -3.32
N LEU A 8 -6.94 16.98 -2.52
CA LEU A 8 -8.34 16.65 -2.32
C LEU A 8 -9.16 17.11 -3.54
N ASN A 9 -9.30 16.19 -4.50
CA ASN A 9 -10.16 16.35 -5.66
C ASN A 9 -11.00 15.07 -5.79
N GLU A 10 -12.25 15.10 -5.32
CA GLU A 10 -13.12 13.93 -5.27
C GLU A 10 -13.31 13.27 -6.64
N GLN A 11 -13.51 14.09 -7.68
CA GLN A 11 -13.65 13.58 -9.05
C GLN A 11 -12.36 12.93 -9.53
N GLY A 12 -11.20 13.57 -9.31
CA GLY A 12 -9.91 13.00 -9.69
C GLY A 12 -9.58 11.70 -8.95
N ILE A 13 -9.93 11.60 -7.67
CA ILE A 13 -9.76 10.37 -6.88
C ILE A 13 -10.63 9.25 -7.45
N LYS A 14 -11.90 9.56 -7.75
CA LYS A 14 -12.82 8.64 -8.40
C LYS A 14 -12.29 8.16 -9.76
N ASP A 15 -11.87 9.07 -10.62
CA ASP A 15 -11.33 8.76 -11.95
C ASP A 15 -10.09 7.84 -11.85
N VAL A 16 -9.22 8.11 -10.88
CA VAL A 16 -8.04 7.26 -10.60
C VAL A 16 -8.44 5.86 -10.16
N VAL A 17 -9.43 5.73 -9.28
CA VAL A 17 -9.91 4.43 -8.83
C VAL A 17 -10.59 3.67 -9.97
N GLU A 18 -11.46 4.32 -10.74
CA GLU A 18 -12.14 3.72 -11.89
C GLU A 18 -11.12 3.18 -12.92
N GLN A 19 -10.11 4.00 -13.26
CA GLN A 19 -9.01 3.58 -14.14
C GLN A 19 -8.27 2.35 -13.59
N GLN A 20 -7.94 2.35 -12.29
CA GLN A 20 -7.22 1.24 -11.66
C GLN A 20 -8.03 -0.06 -11.72
N PHE A 21 -9.35 -0.01 -11.49
CA PHE A 21 -10.21 -1.19 -11.59
C PHE A 21 -10.44 -1.65 -13.03
N GLU A 22 -10.50 -0.73 -14.00
CA GLU A 22 -10.55 -1.08 -15.43
C GLU A 22 -9.33 -1.91 -15.83
N VAL A 23 -8.13 -1.44 -15.50
CA VAL A 23 -6.88 -2.15 -15.82
C VAL A 23 -6.77 -3.44 -14.99
N ALA A 24 -7.23 -3.45 -13.73
CA ALA A 24 -7.26 -4.65 -12.91
C ALA A 24 -8.09 -5.77 -13.57
N LYS A 25 -9.27 -5.43 -14.11
CA LYS A 25 -10.14 -6.39 -14.81
C LYS A 25 -9.47 -6.97 -16.06
N GLN A 26 -8.69 -6.16 -16.79
CA GLN A 26 -7.91 -6.65 -17.93
C GLN A 26 -6.83 -7.66 -17.50
N ILE A 27 -6.16 -7.41 -16.37
CA ILE A 27 -5.13 -8.30 -15.79
C ILE A 27 -5.77 -9.60 -15.28
N ILE A 28 -6.91 -9.51 -14.59
CA ILE A 28 -7.68 -10.66 -14.12
C ILE A 28 -8.11 -11.55 -15.29
N ALA A 29 -8.54 -10.96 -16.41
CA ALA A 29 -8.89 -11.71 -17.62
C ALA A 29 -7.71 -12.49 -18.24
N LYS A 30 -6.48 -12.25 -17.78
CA LYS A 30 -5.28 -13.02 -18.13
C LYS A 30 -4.85 -14.03 -17.06
N GLY A 31 -5.67 -14.25 -16.04
CA GLY A 31 -5.41 -15.21 -14.96
C GLY A 31 -4.38 -14.74 -13.93
N LEU A 32 -4.19 -13.43 -13.79
CA LEU A 32 -3.24 -12.83 -12.84
C LEU A 32 -4.00 -12.05 -11.76
N VAL A 33 -3.39 -11.91 -10.57
CA VAL A 33 -3.92 -11.08 -9.48
C VAL A 33 -3.26 -9.69 -9.55
N PRO A 34 -4.01 -8.63 -9.91
CA PRO A 34 -3.45 -7.27 -10.01
C PRO A 34 -3.23 -6.65 -8.63
N ILE A 35 -2.20 -5.81 -8.54
CA ILE A 35 -2.01 -4.86 -7.44
C ILE A 35 -2.48 -3.47 -7.91
N ILE A 36 -3.55 -2.97 -7.27
CA ILE A 36 -4.10 -1.63 -7.45
C ILE A 36 -3.34 -0.67 -6.51
N GLU A 37 -2.66 0.34 -7.06
CA GLU A 37 -1.78 1.24 -6.30
C GLU A 37 -2.10 2.73 -6.56
N PRO A 38 -3.24 3.24 -6.03
CA PRO A 38 -3.52 4.67 -5.96
C PRO A 38 -2.81 5.29 -4.76
N GLU A 39 -1.56 5.71 -4.97
CA GLU A 39 -0.74 6.34 -3.93
C GLU A 39 -1.29 7.72 -3.57
N VAL A 40 -1.51 7.98 -2.28
CA VAL A 40 -1.73 9.35 -1.77
C VAL A 40 -0.39 9.91 -1.35
N ASN A 41 -0.06 11.12 -1.81
CA ASN A 41 1.17 11.78 -1.42
C ASN A 41 1.20 12.02 0.10
N ILE A 42 2.28 11.60 0.76
CA ILE A 42 2.44 11.74 2.23
C ILE A 42 2.46 13.20 2.70
N ASN A 43 2.75 14.14 1.80
CA ASN A 43 2.79 15.58 2.06
C ASN A 43 1.54 16.32 1.57
N ALA A 44 0.50 15.61 1.12
CA ALA A 44 -0.75 16.26 0.74
C ALA A 44 -1.36 16.99 1.94
N LYS A 45 -1.81 18.23 1.73
CA LYS A 45 -2.34 19.10 2.79
C LYS A 45 -3.51 18.46 3.54
N ASP A 46 -4.41 17.83 2.81
CA ASP A 46 -5.65 17.23 3.31
C ASP A 46 -5.58 15.69 3.21
N LYS A 47 -4.42 15.11 3.56
CA LYS A 47 -4.14 13.66 3.39
C LYS A 47 -5.21 12.76 4.00
N ALA A 48 -5.67 13.02 5.22
CA ALA A 48 -6.63 12.15 5.89
C ALA A 48 -8.00 12.15 5.17
N GLU A 49 -8.41 13.29 4.64
CA GLU A 49 -9.65 13.51 3.91
C GLU A 49 -9.58 12.85 2.54
N ILE A 50 -8.44 13.00 1.84
CA ILE A 50 -8.15 12.28 0.60
C ILE A 50 -8.27 10.77 0.82
N GLU A 51 -7.68 10.25 1.89
CA GLU A 51 -7.70 8.82 2.21
C GLU A 51 -9.11 8.31 2.53
N LYS A 52 -9.96 9.12 3.17
CA LYS A 52 -11.37 8.78 3.41
C LYS A 52 -12.15 8.68 2.11
N VAL A 53 -11.97 9.65 1.19
CA VAL A 53 -12.60 9.61 -0.14
C VAL A 53 -12.08 8.41 -0.94
N LEU A 54 -10.77 8.20 -0.95
CA LEU A 54 -10.13 7.07 -1.62
C LEU A 54 -10.64 5.73 -1.09
N LYS A 55 -10.73 5.55 0.24
CA LYS A 55 -11.30 4.35 0.85
C LYS A 55 -12.72 4.09 0.33
N ALA A 56 -13.56 5.12 0.31
CA ALA A 56 -14.94 4.99 -0.13
C ALA A 56 -15.04 4.56 -1.61
N GLU A 57 -14.25 5.17 -2.49
CA GLU A 57 -14.21 4.80 -3.91
C GLU A 57 -13.60 3.41 -4.13
N LEU A 58 -12.53 3.06 -3.40
CA LEU A 58 -11.96 1.71 -3.43
C LEU A 58 -13.00 0.67 -3.04
N LYS A 59 -13.76 0.91 -1.96
CA LYS A 59 -14.82 -0.01 -1.53
C LYS A 59 -15.86 -0.21 -2.63
N LYS A 60 -16.34 0.86 -3.29
CA LYS A 60 -17.27 0.74 -4.42
C LYS A 60 -16.68 -0.07 -5.58
N GLY A 61 -15.40 0.13 -5.87
CA GLY A 61 -14.68 -0.64 -6.88
C GLY A 61 -14.63 -2.13 -6.53
N LEU A 62 -14.31 -2.47 -5.27
CA LEU A 62 -14.29 -3.83 -4.76
C LEU A 62 -15.68 -4.49 -4.79
N ASP A 63 -16.72 -3.78 -4.34
CA ASP A 63 -18.11 -4.25 -4.34
C ASP A 63 -18.62 -4.54 -5.78
N SER A 64 -17.95 -4.00 -6.81
CA SER A 64 -18.25 -4.23 -8.23
C SER A 64 -17.60 -5.49 -8.84
N LEU A 65 -16.72 -6.15 -8.09
CA LEU A 65 -16.02 -7.35 -8.54
C LEU A 65 -16.88 -8.60 -8.33
N ASN A 66 -16.82 -9.53 -9.28
CA ASN A 66 -17.40 -10.86 -9.08
C ASN A 66 -16.59 -11.64 -8.02
N ALA A 67 -17.19 -12.65 -7.37
CA ALA A 67 -16.55 -13.39 -6.29
C ALA A 67 -15.19 -14.05 -6.65
N ASP A 68 -14.95 -14.34 -7.92
CA ASP A 68 -13.71 -14.93 -8.46
C ASP A 68 -12.66 -13.88 -8.89
N GLN A 69 -13.03 -12.60 -8.89
CA GLN A 69 -12.16 -11.50 -9.27
C GLN A 69 -11.41 -10.98 -8.04
N LEU A 70 -10.20 -11.50 -7.84
CA LEU A 70 -9.35 -11.16 -6.70
C LEU A 70 -8.36 -10.07 -7.03
N VAL A 71 -8.14 -9.14 -6.09
CA VAL A 71 -7.15 -8.07 -6.21
C VAL A 71 -6.29 -7.97 -4.94
N MET A 72 -5.14 -7.33 -5.06
CA MET A 72 -4.39 -6.78 -3.93
C MET A 72 -4.44 -5.26 -3.99
N LEU A 73 -4.40 -4.62 -2.83
CA LEU A 73 -4.29 -3.16 -2.73
C LEU A 73 -2.90 -2.79 -2.23
N LYS A 74 -2.27 -1.79 -2.85
CA LYS A 74 -1.04 -1.18 -2.36
C LYS A 74 -1.27 0.30 -2.08
N LEU A 75 -1.37 0.65 -0.81
CA LEU A 75 -1.83 1.98 -0.39
C LEU A 75 -0.75 2.72 0.40
N THR A 76 -0.84 4.04 0.44
CA THR A 76 -0.07 4.84 1.40
C THR A 76 -0.49 4.47 2.83
N ILE A 77 0.44 4.41 3.78
CA ILE A 77 0.11 4.17 5.19
C ILE A 77 -0.87 5.27 5.66
N PRO A 78 -2.07 4.91 6.16
CA PRO A 78 -3.12 5.88 6.41
C PRO A 78 -2.75 6.81 7.56
N THR A 79 -3.31 8.02 7.52
CA THR A 79 -3.16 9.01 8.60
C THR A 79 -3.90 8.56 9.86
N GLU A 80 -5.09 7.98 9.67
CA GLU A 80 -5.90 7.40 10.74
C GLU A 80 -5.60 5.89 10.84
N PRO A 81 -5.09 5.39 11.99
CA PRO A 81 -4.84 3.97 12.19
C PRO A 81 -6.07 3.11 11.86
N ASN A 82 -5.85 2.00 11.16
CA ASN A 82 -6.89 1.04 10.75
C ASN A 82 -7.94 1.57 9.76
N LEU A 83 -7.74 2.73 9.13
CA LEU A 83 -8.68 3.25 8.13
C LEU A 83 -9.04 2.22 7.05
N TYR A 84 -8.06 1.44 6.57
CA TYR A 84 -8.21 0.46 5.52
C TYR A 84 -8.55 -0.97 6.00
N LYS A 85 -8.80 -1.18 7.30
CA LYS A 85 -9.11 -2.52 7.84
C LYS A 85 -10.31 -3.17 7.13
N GLU A 86 -11.37 -2.40 6.93
CA GLU A 86 -12.58 -2.85 6.21
C GLU A 86 -12.27 -3.29 4.76
N LEU A 87 -11.30 -2.63 4.09
CA LEU A 87 -10.89 -3.05 2.75
C LEU A 87 -10.10 -4.36 2.78
N ALA A 88 -9.26 -4.55 3.81
CA ALA A 88 -8.48 -5.78 3.98
C ALA A 88 -9.36 -7.00 4.30
N GLU A 89 -10.50 -6.79 4.95
CA GLU A 89 -11.48 -7.83 5.27
C GLU A 89 -12.44 -8.15 4.10
N HIS A 90 -12.38 -7.38 3.00
CA HIS A 90 -13.26 -7.58 1.85
C HIS A 90 -12.94 -8.91 1.13
N PRO A 91 -13.95 -9.73 0.76
CA PRO A 91 -13.73 -11.07 0.20
C PRO A 91 -12.91 -11.09 -1.11
N ASN A 92 -13.00 -10.03 -1.91
CA ASN A 92 -12.22 -9.88 -3.14
C ASN A 92 -10.79 -9.36 -2.94
N VAL A 93 -10.38 -9.06 -1.70
CA VAL A 93 -9.03 -8.59 -1.39
C VAL A 93 -8.20 -9.73 -0.81
N VAL A 94 -7.15 -10.11 -1.54
CA VAL A 94 -6.21 -11.15 -1.09
C VAL A 94 -5.32 -10.62 0.05
N ARG A 95 -4.85 -9.39 -0.11
CA ARG A 95 -4.04 -8.69 0.89
C ARG A 95 -4.00 -7.19 0.61
N VAL A 96 -3.88 -6.41 1.68
CA VAL A 96 -3.47 -5.01 1.58
C VAL A 96 -2.02 -4.90 1.98
N VAL A 97 -1.22 -4.35 1.08
CA VAL A 97 0.17 -4.00 1.32
C VAL A 97 0.32 -2.48 1.34
N VAL A 98 1.36 -1.96 2.00
CA VAL A 98 1.59 -0.51 2.08
C VAL A 98 2.95 -0.11 1.53
N LEU A 99 2.99 1.04 0.86
CA LEU A 99 4.22 1.69 0.41
C LEU A 99 4.76 2.62 1.49
N SER A 100 6.09 2.80 1.53
CA SER A 100 6.71 3.76 2.46
C SER A 100 6.48 5.22 2.05
N GLY A 101 6.24 5.49 0.76
CA GLY A 101 5.77 6.80 0.28
C GLY A 101 6.73 7.98 0.45
N GLY A 102 7.95 7.74 0.93
CA GLY A 102 8.92 8.77 1.30
C GLY A 102 9.25 8.81 2.79
N TYR A 103 8.53 8.09 3.64
CA TYR A 103 8.96 7.86 5.02
C TYR A 103 10.28 7.06 5.07
N SER A 104 11.09 7.31 6.11
CA SER A 104 12.19 6.40 6.44
C SER A 104 11.66 5.01 6.81
N ARG A 105 12.52 4.00 6.77
CA ARG A 105 12.13 2.63 7.15
C ARG A 105 11.59 2.60 8.58
N GLU A 106 12.24 3.29 9.50
CA GLU A 106 11.87 3.36 10.92
C GLU A 106 10.48 3.97 11.07
N LYS A 107 10.22 5.12 10.42
CA LYS A 107 8.91 5.77 10.53
C LYS A 107 7.81 4.98 9.83
N ALA A 108 8.10 4.37 8.68
CA ALA A 108 7.14 3.53 7.98
C ALA A 108 6.78 2.28 8.81
N ASN A 109 7.77 1.66 9.46
CA ASN A 109 7.56 0.53 10.37
C ASN A 109 6.72 0.92 11.60
N GLU A 110 7.03 2.06 12.23
CA GLU A 110 6.26 2.60 13.36
C GLU A 110 4.78 2.76 12.99
N LEU A 111 4.48 3.48 11.90
CA LEU A 111 3.11 3.71 11.45
C LEU A 111 2.41 2.41 11.01
N LEU A 112 3.14 1.45 10.43
CA LEU A 112 2.59 0.17 10.01
C LEU A 112 2.13 -0.71 11.19
N LYS A 113 2.78 -0.58 12.36
CA LYS A 113 2.39 -1.35 13.55
C LYS A 113 1.01 -0.97 14.10
N ASP A 114 0.57 0.27 13.86
CA ASP A 114 -0.76 0.74 14.28
C ASP A 114 -1.88 0.28 13.34
N ASN A 115 -1.55 -0.44 12.25
CA ASN A 115 -2.50 -0.87 11.24
C ASN A 115 -2.57 -2.40 11.16
N ALA A 116 -3.66 -2.95 11.72
CA ALA A 116 -4.02 -4.36 11.61
C ALA A 116 -4.27 -4.75 10.14
N GLU A 117 -4.05 -6.03 9.81
CA GLU A 117 -4.22 -6.62 8.48
C GLU A 117 -3.32 -6.07 7.35
N LEU A 118 -2.57 -4.98 7.58
CA LEU A 118 -1.65 -4.39 6.59
C LEU A 118 -0.23 -4.96 6.71
N ILE A 119 0.43 -5.21 5.59
CA ILE A 119 1.85 -5.63 5.54
C ILE A 119 2.68 -4.70 4.63
N ALA A 120 4.00 -4.68 4.79
CA ALA A 120 4.85 -3.82 3.98
C ALA A 120 5.01 -4.30 2.52
N SER A 121 5.08 -3.34 1.59
CA SER A 121 5.60 -3.49 0.22
C SER A 121 6.56 -2.34 -0.06
N PHE A 122 7.70 -2.37 0.63
CA PHE A 122 8.71 -1.33 0.59
C PHE A 122 9.77 -1.60 -0.49
N SER A 123 10.13 -0.57 -1.24
CA SER A 123 11.22 -0.62 -2.23
C SER A 123 12.46 0.09 -1.69
N ARG A 124 12.55 1.41 -1.85
CA ARG A 124 13.71 2.21 -1.38
C ARG A 124 13.93 2.10 0.13
N ALA A 125 12.87 1.98 0.93
CA ALA A 125 13.00 1.81 2.37
C ALA A 125 13.57 0.44 2.77
N LEU A 126 13.46 -0.60 1.93
CA LEU A 126 14.14 -1.88 2.16
C LEU A 126 15.66 -1.73 1.91
N ALA A 127 16.04 -0.99 0.87
CA ALA A 127 17.41 -0.89 0.39
C ALA A 127 18.16 0.39 0.80
N SER A 128 17.63 1.18 1.75
CA SER A 128 18.11 2.55 2.04
C SER A 128 19.58 2.60 2.49
N ASP A 129 20.05 1.52 3.11
CA ASP A 129 21.40 1.43 3.71
C ASP A 129 22.35 0.55 2.88
N LEU A 130 21.89 0.05 1.73
CA LEU A 130 22.69 -0.79 0.86
C LEU A 130 23.53 0.06 -0.09
N ARG A 131 24.82 -0.25 -0.21
CA ARG A 131 25.77 0.46 -1.08
C ARG A 131 26.62 -0.53 -1.87
N ALA A 132 27.11 -0.09 -3.03
CA ALA A 132 27.89 -0.93 -3.93
C ALA A 132 29.32 -1.23 -3.43
N ASP A 133 29.82 -0.42 -2.50
CA ASP A 133 31.16 -0.50 -1.91
C ASP A 133 31.22 -1.22 -0.56
N GLN A 134 30.07 -1.68 -0.04
CA GLN A 134 30.02 -2.53 1.15
C GLN A 134 30.72 -3.87 0.90
N SER A 135 31.36 -4.40 1.95
CA SER A 135 31.70 -5.82 1.99
C SER A 135 30.43 -6.68 1.91
N LYS A 136 30.59 -7.96 1.54
CA LYS A 136 29.47 -8.90 1.50
C LYS A 136 28.79 -9.01 2.87
N GLU A 137 29.59 -9.07 3.92
CA GLU A 137 29.13 -9.22 5.30
C GLU A 137 28.33 -8.01 5.77
N GLU A 138 28.78 -6.79 5.46
CA GLU A 138 28.05 -5.55 5.79
C GLU A 138 26.74 -5.45 5.01
N PHE A 139 26.76 -5.78 3.72
CA PHE A 139 25.57 -5.77 2.86
C PHE A 139 24.52 -6.78 3.36
N ASP A 140 24.93 -8.03 3.58
CA ASP A 140 24.04 -9.10 4.05
C ASP A 140 23.45 -8.77 5.42
N LYS A 141 24.27 -8.22 6.33
CA LYS A 141 23.79 -7.78 7.65
C LYS A 141 22.77 -6.64 7.52
N ALA A 142 23.07 -5.60 6.74
CA ALA A 142 22.18 -4.46 6.57
C ALA A 142 20.83 -4.87 5.94
N LEU A 143 20.85 -5.76 4.94
CA LEU A 143 19.63 -6.30 4.35
C LEU A 143 18.86 -7.17 5.35
N GLY A 144 19.56 -8.01 6.13
CA GLY A 144 18.97 -8.84 7.19
C GLY A 144 18.23 -8.00 8.24
N ASP A 145 18.90 -6.98 8.79
CA ASP A 145 18.32 -6.06 9.77
C ASP A 145 17.09 -5.31 9.17
N ALA A 146 17.17 -4.92 7.90
CA ALA A 146 16.05 -4.28 7.20
C ALA A 146 14.85 -5.22 7.05
N VAL A 147 15.07 -6.47 6.60
CA VAL A 147 14.02 -7.48 6.44
C VAL A 147 13.39 -7.83 7.77
N GLU A 148 14.18 -8.03 8.83
CA GLU A 148 13.67 -8.39 10.15
C GLU A 148 12.79 -7.28 10.74
N SER A 149 13.23 -6.02 10.67
CA SER A 149 12.44 -4.89 11.18
C SER A 149 11.13 -4.67 10.42
N ILE A 150 11.15 -4.85 9.08
CA ILE A 150 9.96 -4.73 8.24
C ILE A 150 9.00 -5.90 8.47
N TYR A 151 9.53 -7.11 8.66
CA TYR A 151 8.76 -8.29 9.01
C TYR A 151 8.04 -8.11 10.36
N ASP A 152 8.78 -7.69 11.38
CA ASP A 152 8.23 -7.41 12.71
C ASP A 152 7.09 -6.39 12.64
N ALA A 153 7.28 -5.27 11.94
CA ALA A 153 6.21 -4.28 11.74
C ALA A 153 5.01 -4.81 10.94
N SER A 154 5.24 -5.74 10.02
CA SER A 154 4.18 -6.34 9.20
C SER A 154 3.34 -7.36 9.97
N VAL A 155 3.91 -8.06 10.96
CA VAL A 155 3.25 -9.18 11.66
C VAL A 155 2.87 -8.84 13.10
N ASN A 156 3.70 -8.09 13.83
CA ASN A 156 3.52 -7.76 15.24
C ASN A 156 2.98 -6.33 15.38
N LYS A 157 1.66 -6.23 15.54
CA LYS A 157 0.92 -4.97 15.68
C LYS A 157 0.87 -4.50 17.14
N ASN A 158 0.67 -3.19 17.33
CA ASN A 158 0.49 -2.57 18.65
C ASN A 158 -0.86 -2.90 19.28
#